data_AF-A0A3B9BY94-F1
#
_entry.id   AF-A0A3B9BY94-F1
#
_cell.length_a   1.000
_cell.length_b   1.000
_cell.length_c   1.000
_cell.angle_alpha   90.00
_cell.angle_beta   90.00
_cell.angle_gamma   90.00
#
_symmetry.space_group_name_H-M   'P 1'
#
loop_
_entity.id
_entity.type
_entity.pdbx_description
1 polymer ?
#
loop_
_entity_poly.entity_id
_entity_poly.type
_entity_poly.pdbx_seq_one_letter_code
_entity_poly.pdbx_strand_id
1 'polypeptide(L)'
;GKAHVRFVHLSPDAPAVDVAVTGGSVVFANKAFKTYTAFTPLDAGTYNLEVRVAGTSTVALPLPGIALTAGKIYTVFAKGFLGGTGAQALGAQIIVNN
;
A
#
# COMPACT_ATOMS: atom_id res chain seq x y z
N GLY A 1 -5.06 14.96 13.78
CA GLY A 1 -6.12 13.92 13.82
C GLY A 1 -5.64 12.66 13.12
N LYS A 2 -6.32 11.53 13.29
CA LYS A 2 -5.91 10.24 12.68
C LYS A 2 -6.81 9.86 11.50
N ALA A 3 -6.27 9.11 10.55
CA ALA A 3 -6.99 8.34 9.55
C ALA A 3 -6.75 6.84 9.81
N HIS A 4 -7.67 5.97 9.41
CA HIS A 4 -7.47 4.52 9.53
C HIS A 4 -7.19 3.92 8.16
N VAL A 5 -6.13 3.12 8.05
CA VAL A 5 -5.70 2.54 6.77
C VAL A 5 -5.59 1.04 6.89
N ARG A 6 -6.13 0.32 5.91
CA ARG A 6 -5.90 -1.10 5.69
C ARG A 6 -5.23 -1.30 4.34
N PHE A 7 -4.24 -2.18 4.28
CA PHE A 7 -3.66 -2.65 3.04
C PHE A 7 -4.14 -4.06 2.69
N VAL A 8 -4.33 -4.34 1.40
CA VAL A 8 -4.71 -5.65 0.86
C VAL A 8 -3.79 -5.98 -0.32
N HIS A 9 -3.16 -7.14 -0.29
CA HIS A 9 -2.29 -7.58 -1.38
C HIS A 9 -3.00 -8.55 -2.32
N LEU A 10 -3.24 -8.10 -3.55
CA LEU A 10 -3.98 -8.81 -4.61
C LEU A 10 -3.14 -9.03 -5.88
N SER A 11 -1.82 -8.83 -5.85
CA SER A 11 -0.95 -9.15 -6.98
C SER A 11 -0.42 -10.59 -6.82
N PRO A 12 -0.75 -11.52 -7.73
CA PRO A 12 -0.50 -12.95 -7.55
C PRO A 12 0.94 -13.39 -7.86
N ASP A 13 1.68 -12.63 -8.67
CA ASP A 13 3.05 -12.92 -9.09
C ASP A 13 4.10 -12.06 -8.35
N ALA A 14 3.66 -11.06 -7.59
CA ALA A 14 4.53 -10.32 -6.70
C ALA A 14 4.88 -11.20 -5.48
N PRO A 15 6.14 -11.12 -4.99
CA PRO A 15 6.50 -11.71 -3.70
C PRO A 15 5.76 -10.99 -2.56
N ALA A 16 5.95 -11.45 -1.32
CA ALA A 16 5.45 -10.68 -0.18
C ALA A 16 5.99 -9.24 -0.22
N VAL A 17 5.15 -8.29 0.19
CA VAL A 17 5.46 -6.86 0.09
C VAL A 17 5.43 -6.14 1.43
N ASP A 18 6.23 -5.08 1.52
CA ASP A 18 6.15 -4.07 2.56
C ASP A 18 5.50 -2.80 2.01
N VAL A 19 4.66 -2.14 2.79
CA VAL A 19 4.23 -0.75 2.52
C VAL A 19 5.07 0.15 3.40
N ALA A 20 5.79 1.10 2.80
CA ALA A 20 6.70 1.98 3.51
C ALA A 20 6.50 3.44 3.09
N VAL A 21 6.94 4.37 3.92
CA VAL A 21 7.17 5.75 3.49
C VAL A 21 8.39 5.75 2.55
N THR A 22 8.34 6.51 1.46
CA THR A 22 9.44 6.59 0.49
C THR A 22 10.77 6.89 1.17
N GLY A 23 11.75 6.00 1.00
CA GLY A 23 13.07 6.09 1.65
C GLY A 23 13.08 5.98 3.19
N GLY A 24 11.93 5.71 3.82
CA GLY A 24 11.76 5.67 5.26
C GLY A 24 11.23 4.34 5.79
N SER A 25 10.58 4.42 6.96
CA SER A 25 10.09 3.30 7.74
C SER A 25 8.97 2.51 7.06
N VAL A 26 8.96 1.19 7.34
CA VAL A 26 7.88 0.29 6.95
C VAL A 26 6.66 0.52 7.85
N VAL A 27 5.50 0.70 7.22
CA VAL A 27 4.18 0.88 7.85
C VAL A 27 3.47 -0.46 7.99
N PHE A 28 3.53 -1.30 6.94
CA PHE A 28 2.96 -2.65 6.94
C PHE A 28 3.99 -3.62 6.40
N ALA A 29 4.46 -4.56 7.25
CA ALA A 29 5.55 -5.47 6.89
C ALA A 29 5.06 -6.86 6.51
N ASN A 30 5.67 -7.46 5.50
CA ASN A 30 5.51 -8.86 5.08
C ASN A 30 4.05 -9.22 4.78
N LYS A 31 3.45 -8.56 3.79
CA LYS A 31 2.11 -8.89 3.28
C LYS A 31 2.24 -9.83 2.10
N ALA A 32 1.88 -11.10 2.30
CA ALA A 32 1.79 -12.09 1.24
C ALA A 32 0.52 -11.90 0.39
N PHE A 33 0.51 -12.47 -0.82
CA PHE A 33 -0.67 -12.47 -1.68
C PHE A 33 -1.91 -13.01 -0.94
N LYS A 34 -3.08 -12.41 -1.19
CA LYS A 34 -4.37 -12.68 -0.53
C LYS A 34 -4.40 -12.36 0.98
N THR A 35 -3.42 -11.62 1.51
CA THR A 35 -3.46 -11.14 2.89
C THR A 35 -3.86 -9.67 2.97
N TYR A 36 -4.37 -9.28 4.13
CA TYR A 36 -4.72 -7.90 4.46
C TYR A 36 -4.29 -7.56 5.88
N THR A 37 -4.17 -6.27 6.17
CA THR A 37 -3.92 -5.76 7.53
C THR A 37 -5.22 -5.49 8.27
N ALA A 38 -5.17 -5.42 9.60
CA ALA A 38 -6.19 -4.66 10.33
C ALA A 38 -6.20 -3.19 9.88
N PHE A 39 -7.26 -2.46 10.21
CA PHE A 39 -7.26 -1.01 10.07
C PHE A 39 -6.33 -0.41 11.13
N THR A 40 -5.25 0.22 10.67
CA THR A 40 -4.24 0.82 11.54
C THR A 40 -4.37 2.34 11.52
N PRO A 41 -4.38 3.03 12.68
CA PRO A 41 -4.43 4.48 12.72
C PRO A 41 -3.09 5.07 12.28
N LEU A 42 -3.13 5.97 11.30
CA LEU A 42 -2.01 6.80 10.86
C LEU A 42 -2.36 8.28 11.09
N ASP A 43 -1.33 9.11 11.23
CA ASP A 43 -1.55 10.55 11.26
C ASP A 43 -2.18 11.03 9.95
N ALA A 44 -3.10 11.98 10.06
CA ALA A 44 -3.63 12.66 8.89
C ALA A 44 -2.53 13.54 8.28
N GLY A 45 -2.42 13.53 6.97
CA GLY A 45 -1.36 14.21 6.23
C GLY A 45 -1.19 13.63 4.83
N THR A 46 -0.23 14.18 4.09
CA THR A 46 0.14 13.69 2.77
C THR A 46 1.38 12.81 2.88
N TYR A 47 1.31 11.61 2.33
CA TYR A 47 2.40 10.64 2.35
C TYR A 47 2.88 10.35 0.93
N ASN A 48 4.20 10.27 0.78
CA ASN A 48 4.81 9.53 -0.32
C ASN A 48 5.07 8.12 0.19
N LEU A 49 4.30 7.17 -0.32
CA LEU A 49 4.41 5.77 0.05
C LEU A 49 5.03 4.97 -1.09
N GLU A 50 5.45 3.76 -0.78
CA GLU A 50 5.89 2.80 -1.76
C GLU A 50 5.61 1.38 -1.28
N VAL A 51 5.33 0.50 -2.23
CA VAL A 51 5.29 -0.94 -2.02
C VAL A 51 6.66 -1.49 -2.38
N ARG A 52 7.33 -2.11 -1.42
CA ARG A 52 8.66 -2.73 -1.58
C ARG A 52 8.54 -4.25 -1.56
N VAL A 53 9.51 -4.95 -2.14
CA VAL A 53 9.69 -6.38 -1.86
C VAL A 53 10.03 -6.55 -0.38
N ALA A 54 9.32 -7.43 0.31
CA ALA A 54 9.37 -7.55 1.77
C ALA A 54 10.80 -7.78 2.29
N GLY A 55 11.18 -7.04 3.34
CA GLY A 55 12.50 -7.13 3.95
C GLY A 55 13.62 -6.46 3.14
N THR A 56 13.29 -5.74 2.06
CA THR A 56 14.27 -5.07 1.19
C THR A 56 13.92 -3.60 0.96
N SER A 57 14.82 -2.88 0.29
CA SER A 57 14.58 -1.53 -0.24
C SER A 57 14.12 -1.51 -1.70
N THR A 58 13.94 -2.66 -2.34
CA THR A 58 13.54 -2.74 -3.75
C THR A 58 12.09 -2.30 -3.93
N VAL A 59 11.89 -1.16 -4.58
CA VAL A 59 10.56 -0.61 -4.84
C VAL A 59 9.89 -1.35 -6.00
N ALA A 60 8.73 -1.93 -5.74
CA ALA A 60 7.87 -2.56 -6.74
C ALA A 60 6.82 -1.61 -7.30
N LEU A 61 6.28 -0.71 -6.45
CA LEU A 61 5.27 0.28 -6.86
C LEU A 61 5.40 1.57 -6.05
N PRO A 62 5.73 2.72 -6.67
CA PRO A 62 5.69 4.02 -6.01
C PRO A 62 4.24 4.52 -5.88
N LEU A 63 3.93 5.18 -4.75
CA LEU A 63 2.62 5.76 -4.42
C LEU A 63 2.79 7.19 -3.88
N PRO A 64 3.11 8.18 -4.74
CA PRO A 64 3.32 9.56 -4.31
C PRO A 64 1.99 10.26 -3.98
N GLY A 65 2.05 11.24 -3.07
CA GLY A 65 0.97 12.20 -2.86
C GLY A 65 -0.34 11.66 -2.26
N ILE A 66 -0.28 10.58 -1.48
CA ILE A 66 -1.46 10.00 -0.84
C ILE A 66 -1.92 10.91 0.32
N ALA A 67 -3.06 11.58 0.14
CA ALA A 67 -3.66 12.42 1.17
C ALA A 67 -4.58 11.60 2.10
N LEU A 68 -4.19 11.50 3.37
CA LEU A 68 -4.99 10.90 4.44
C LEU A 68 -5.68 12.01 5.25
N THR A 69 -7.00 12.06 5.18
CA THR A 69 -7.80 13.06 5.91
C THR A 69 -8.23 12.52 7.26
N ALA A 70 -8.18 13.37 8.29
CA ALA A 70 -8.59 13.00 9.64
C ALA A 70 -10.06 12.51 9.66
N GLY A 71 -10.32 11.43 10.39
CA GLY A 71 -11.65 10.83 10.52
C GLY A 71 -12.06 9.92 9.34
N LYS A 72 -11.25 9.82 8.29
CA LYS A 72 -11.52 8.91 7.16
C LYS A 72 -10.89 7.53 7.36
N ILE A 73 -11.51 6.54 6.72
CA ILE A 73 -11.07 5.15 6.70
C ILE A 73 -10.76 4.79 5.25
N TYR A 74 -9.58 4.22 4.99
CA TYR A 74 -9.08 3.90 3.67
C TYR A 74 -8.75 2.41 3.56
N THR A 75 -9.09 1.81 2.42
CA THR A 75 -8.55 0.52 2.00
C THR A 75 -7.66 0.73 0.77
N VAL A 76 -6.40 0.33 0.87
CA VAL A 76 -5.42 0.35 -0.23
C VAL A 76 -5.23 -1.06 -0.75
N PHE A 77 -5.43 -1.25 -2.05
CA PHE A 77 -5.24 -2.54 -2.73
C PHE A 77 -4.04 -2.45 -3.63
N ALA A 78 -3.07 -3.36 -3.51
CA ALA A 78 -2.05 -3.58 -4.53
C ALA A 78 -2.51 -4.70 -5.46
N LYS A 79 -2.70 -4.43 -6.75
CA LYS A 79 -3.32 -5.35 -7.73
C LYS A 79 -2.60 -5.28 -9.08
N GLY A 80 -2.81 -6.29 -9.93
CA GLY A 80 -2.10 -6.43 -11.20
C GLY A 80 -0.86 -7.32 -11.04
N PHE A 81 0.01 -7.32 -12.05
CA PHE A 81 1.17 -8.20 -12.15
C PHE A 81 2.48 -7.40 -12.16
N LEU A 82 3.52 -7.89 -11.48
CA LEU A 82 4.81 -7.18 -11.34
C LEU A 82 5.50 -6.92 -12.70
N GLY A 83 5.23 -7.75 -13.70
CA GLY A 83 5.62 -7.55 -15.11
C GLY A 83 4.45 -7.28 -16.06
N GLY A 84 3.25 -7.01 -15.52
CA GLY A 84 2.06 -6.77 -16.32
C GLY A 84 2.13 -5.47 -17.10
N THR A 85 1.34 -5.38 -18.17
CA THR A 85 1.23 -4.18 -19.01
C THR A 85 -0.22 -3.72 -19.10
N GLY A 86 -0.43 -2.45 -19.42
CA GLY A 86 -1.77 -1.85 -19.54
C GLY A 86 -2.61 -2.05 -18.27
N ALA A 87 -3.84 -2.54 -18.43
CA ALA A 87 -4.76 -2.80 -17.32
C ALA A 87 -4.27 -3.88 -16.34
N GLN A 88 -3.30 -4.70 -16.75
CA GLN A 88 -2.75 -5.78 -15.96
C GLN A 88 -1.48 -5.36 -15.20
N ALA A 89 -0.93 -4.17 -15.47
CA ALA A 89 0.26 -3.68 -14.78
C ALA A 89 0.03 -3.56 -13.26
N LEU A 90 1.09 -3.80 -12.47
CA LEU A 90 1.05 -3.59 -11.04
C LEU A 90 0.68 -2.15 -10.74
N GLY A 91 -0.35 -1.97 -9.92
CA GLY A 91 -0.85 -0.67 -9.51
C GLY A 91 -1.54 -0.74 -8.15
N ALA A 92 -1.92 0.43 -7.65
CA ALA A 92 -2.71 0.54 -6.43
C ALA A 92 -4.07 1.18 -6.70
N GLN A 93 -5.05 0.73 -5.94
CA GLN A 93 -6.36 1.35 -5.87
C GLN A 93 -6.65 1.72 -4.42
N ILE A 94 -7.10 2.95 -4.20
CA ILE A 94 -7.44 3.46 -2.87
C ILE A 94 -8.95 3.72 -2.84
N ILE A 95 -9.62 3.13 -1.85
CA ILE A 95 -11.05 3.32 -1.60
C ILE A 95 -11.21 3.99 -0.24
N VAL A 96 -12.01 5.05 -0.19
CA VAL A 96 -12.48 5.65 1.07
C VAL A 96 -13.73 4.88 1.49
N ASN A 97 -13.70 4.27 2.67
CA ASN A 97 -14.86 3.57 3.23
C ASN A 97 -15.77 4.61 3.91
N ASN A 98 -17.07 4.56 3.60
CA ASN A 98 -18.11 5.35 4.26
C ASN A 98 -18.66 4.64 5.49
#